data_AF-A0A536GID5-F1
#
_entry.id   AF-A0A536GID5-F1
#
_cell.length_a   1.000
_cell.length_b   1.000
_cell.length_c   1.000
_cell.angle_alpha   90.00
_cell.angle_beta   90.00
_cell.angle_gamma   90.00
#
_symmetry.space_group_name_H-M   'P 1'
#
loop_
_entity.id
_entity.type
_entity.pdbx_description
1 polymer ?
#
loop_
_entity_poly.entity_id
_entity_poly.type
_entity_poly.pdbx_seq_one_letter_code
_entity_poly.pdbx_strand_id
1 'polypeptide(L)'
;MLVTGHDGSGINVSASRPVKQALADLEARLRQAQASILAGLRPGLSQGEATKLMTNARFKPDPGLIALYTWHNGAEGGGAQAELMDIARFLSLQEAIETRTFELGLAAQVESLPDMPAAEIFDPTWFPILSDASGRIYVVDQFGAGRVLIVDRQKIGIQEELSPTLIAFIDSLARKGLDFKPSPISADVTVLVRDLESKNDKERLSAIQELTRKRPAAAFEPLVAMLESDEASARRDAALILGLLHDLRAIPILIRCIARWSVRDAEGLKDATSAFAGLRDLSQEGALAHLEQALADGDVELRLDAIKALVFSRDARALPSLQAVAMHDPDAKVRAAAEQGLRTIGEPR
;
A
#
# COMPACT_ATOMS: atom_id res chain seq x y z
N MET A 1 15.84 -65.16 -41.10
CA MET A 1 17.24 -64.79 -40.87
C MET A 1 17.27 -63.28 -40.67
N LEU A 2 17.52 -62.85 -39.42
CA LEU A 2 18.03 -61.53 -38.95
C LEU A 2 17.17 -60.27 -39.21
N VAL A 3 16.55 -59.64 -38.18
CA VAL A 3 17.04 -58.50 -37.33
C VAL A 3 16.87 -57.16 -38.09
N THR A 4 16.22 -56.05 -37.66
CA THR A 4 15.87 -55.34 -36.40
C THR A 4 14.83 -54.25 -36.78
N GLY A 5 13.84 -53.84 -35.97
CA GLY A 5 13.97 -53.03 -34.76
C GLY A 5 13.98 -51.53 -35.06
N HIS A 6 12.84 -50.83 -34.89
CA HIS A 6 12.79 -49.39 -34.58
C HIS A 6 11.57 -49.10 -33.69
N ASP A 7 11.81 -49.31 -32.40
CA ASP A 7 11.52 -48.45 -31.26
C ASP A 7 10.38 -47.44 -31.36
N GLY A 8 9.46 -47.59 -30.39
CA GLY A 8 8.53 -46.56 -30.00
C GLY A 8 9.25 -45.37 -29.37
N SER A 9 8.94 -44.19 -29.88
CA SER A 9 8.95 -42.96 -29.09
C SER A 9 7.52 -42.71 -28.63
N GLY A 10 7.12 -43.47 -27.60
CA GLY A 10 6.09 -42.98 -26.69
C GLY A 10 6.53 -41.60 -26.23
N ILE A 11 5.84 -40.57 -26.72
CA ILE A 11 5.99 -39.21 -26.23
C ILE A 11 5.72 -39.32 -24.73
N ASN A 12 6.82 -39.22 -23.98
CA ASN A 12 6.81 -39.26 -22.54
C ASN A 12 6.00 -38.04 -22.13
N VAL A 13 4.72 -38.26 -21.84
CA VAL A 13 3.86 -37.31 -21.15
C VAL A 13 4.51 -37.15 -19.79
N SER A 14 5.48 -36.24 -19.72
CA SER A 14 6.12 -35.78 -18.49
C SER A 14 4.98 -35.38 -17.58
N ALA A 15 4.65 -36.25 -16.62
CA ALA A 15 3.57 -36.04 -15.68
C ALA A 15 3.84 -34.71 -14.98
N SER A 16 3.08 -33.68 -15.36
CA SER A 16 3.22 -32.37 -14.76
C SER A 16 3.02 -32.52 -13.26
N ARG A 17 4.02 -32.11 -12.49
CA ARG A 17 4.03 -32.20 -11.04
C ARG A 17 2.79 -31.51 -10.47
N PRO A 18 2.00 -32.15 -9.59
CA PRO A 18 0.81 -31.51 -9.03
C PRO A 18 1.16 -30.26 -8.19
N VAL A 19 0.31 -29.22 -8.26
CA VAL A 19 0.44 -27.99 -7.42
C VAL A 19 0.61 -28.32 -5.94
N LYS A 20 -0.17 -29.29 -5.43
CA LYS A 20 -0.08 -29.75 -4.04
C LYS A 20 1.33 -30.21 -3.65
N GLN A 21 2.05 -30.87 -4.56
CA GLN A 21 3.42 -31.30 -4.32
C GLN A 21 4.40 -30.13 -4.36
N ALA A 22 4.18 -29.13 -5.23
CA ALA A 22 5.00 -27.91 -5.27
C ALA A 22 4.85 -27.08 -3.98
N LEU A 23 3.62 -26.98 -3.46
CA LEU A 23 3.33 -26.30 -2.19
C LEU A 23 3.94 -27.03 -0.99
N ALA A 24 3.91 -28.36 -0.97
CA ALA A 24 4.56 -29.15 0.09
C ALA A 24 6.08 -28.93 0.13
N ASP A 25 6.73 -28.85 -1.03
CA ASP A 25 8.16 -28.54 -1.10
C ASP A 25 8.47 -27.10 -0.69
N LEU A 26 7.62 -26.14 -1.09
CA LEU A 26 7.73 -24.76 -0.65
C LEU A 26 7.64 -24.68 0.88
N GLU A 27 6.65 -25.34 1.48
CA GLU A 27 6.49 -25.37 2.93
C GLU A 27 7.67 -26.03 3.64
N ALA A 28 8.18 -27.16 3.11
CA ALA A 28 9.36 -27.82 3.67
C ALA A 28 10.57 -26.89 3.69
N ARG A 29 10.78 -26.11 2.62
CA ARG A 29 11.84 -25.10 2.53
C ARG A 29 11.62 -23.94 3.49
N LEU A 30 10.40 -23.42 3.57
CA LEU A 30 10.04 -22.35 4.51
C LEU A 30 10.28 -22.77 5.97
N ARG A 31 9.92 -24.01 6.33
CA ARG A 31 10.17 -24.58 7.66
C ARG A 31 11.66 -24.75 7.93
N GLN A 32 12.41 -25.28 6.97
CA GLN A 32 13.86 -25.43 7.08
C GLN A 32 14.57 -24.08 7.28
N ALA A 33 14.09 -23.03 6.60
CA ALA A 33 14.59 -21.67 6.74
C ALA A 33 14.05 -20.93 7.98
N GLN A 34 13.17 -21.54 8.77
CA GLN A 34 12.46 -20.90 9.89
C GLN A 34 11.77 -19.58 9.48
N ALA A 35 11.18 -19.56 8.28
CA ALA A 35 10.61 -18.35 7.70
C ALA A 35 9.40 -17.87 8.53
N SER A 36 9.44 -16.61 8.97
CA SER A 36 8.39 -15.97 9.77
C SER A 36 7.04 -15.91 9.05
N ILE A 37 7.04 -15.97 7.72
CA ILE A 37 5.84 -15.97 6.88
C ILE A 37 4.85 -17.07 7.28
N LEU A 38 5.35 -18.24 7.71
CA LEU A 38 4.49 -19.36 8.13
C LEU A 38 3.62 -19.00 9.34
N ALA A 39 4.06 -18.09 10.21
CA ALA A 39 3.26 -17.62 11.34
C ALA A 39 2.15 -16.64 10.91
N GLY A 40 2.32 -15.95 9.79
CA GLY A 40 1.32 -15.05 9.23
C GLY A 40 0.28 -15.75 8.35
N LEU A 41 0.62 -16.92 7.81
CA LEU A 41 -0.29 -17.68 6.96
C LEU A 41 -1.39 -18.35 7.79
N ARG A 42 -2.65 -18.01 7.48
CA ARG A 42 -3.81 -18.69 8.07
C ARG A 42 -3.81 -20.18 7.69
N PRO A 43 -4.37 -21.05 8.53
CA PRO A 43 -4.59 -22.46 8.16
C PRO A 43 -5.35 -22.57 6.84
N GLY A 44 -4.96 -23.53 6.00
CA GLY A 44 -5.68 -23.85 4.78
C GLY A 44 -7.09 -24.37 5.07
N LEU A 45 -7.99 -24.16 4.12
CA LEU A 45 -9.38 -24.62 4.18
C LEU A 45 -9.48 -26.11 3.81
N SER A 46 -10.58 -26.76 4.17
CA SER A 46 -10.90 -28.03 3.52
C SER A 46 -11.23 -27.82 2.04
N GLN A 47 -11.02 -28.85 1.22
CA GLN A 47 -11.33 -28.81 -0.21
C GLN A 47 -12.80 -28.44 -0.46
N GLY A 48 -13.72 -28.95 0.36
CA GLY A 48 -15.15 -28.68 0.27
C GLY A 48 -15.50 -27.23 0.58
N GLU A 49 -14.88 -26.64 1.62
CA GLU A 49 -15.10 -25.24 1.99
C GLU A 49 -14.58 -24.29 0.91
N ALA A 50 -13.35 -24.48 0.43
CA ALA A 50 -12.76 -23.64 -0.61
C ALA A 50 -13.60 -23.69 -1.90
N THR A 51 -14.01 -24.89 -2.33
CA THR A 51 -14.86 -25.07 -3.51
C THR A 51 -16.21 -24.39 -3.34
N LYS A 52 -16.85 -24.55 -2.18
CA LYS A 52 -18.14 -23.94 -1.87
C LYS A 52 -18.07 -22.41 -1.91
N LEU A 53 -17.07 -21.81 -1.25
CA LEU A 53 -16.90 -20.36 -1.20
C LEU A 53 -16.67 -19.75 -2.58
N MET A 54 -15.76 -20.33 -3.38
CA MET A 54 -15.49 -19.86 -4.74
C MET A 54 -16.71 -20.02 -5.65
N THR A 55 -17.42 -21.15 -5.54
CA THR A 55 -18.65 -21.40 -6.33
C THR A 55 -19.76 -20.41 -5.95
N ASN A 56 -19.94 -20.11 -4.66
CA ASN A 56 -20.88 -19.10 -4.19
C ASN A 56 -20.52 -17.70 -4.75
N ALA A 57 -19.23 -17.41 -4.91
CA ALA A 57 -18.72 -16.21 -5.58
C ALA A 57 -18.79 -16.27 -7.12
N ARG A 58 -19.54 -17.24 -7.68
CA ARG A 58 -19.71 -17.46 -9.13
C ARG A 58 -18.38 -17.67 -9.86
N PHE A 59 -17.40 -18.25 -9.18
CA PHE A 59 -16.13 -18.64 -9.76
C PHE A 59 -15.97 -20.15 -9.70
N LYS A 60 -15.58 -20.78 -10.82
CA LYS A 60 -15.36 -22.22 -10.87
C LYS A 60 -13.85 -22.49 -10.83
N PRO A 61 -13.28 -22.81 -9.66
CA PRO A 61 -11.84 -22.91 -9.53
C PRO A 61 -11.28 -24.18 -10.17
N ASP A 62 -10.08 -24.07 -10.73
CA ASP A 62 -9.28 -25.22 -11.13
C ASP A 62 -8.68 -25.92 -9.89
N PRO A 63 -8.25 -27.19 -10.02
CA PRO A 63 -7.68 -27.94 -8.90
C PRO A 63 -6.41 -27.31 -8.29
N GLY A 64 -5.66 -26.53 -9.07
CA GLY A 64 -4.45 -25.84 -8.60
C GLY A 64 -4.78 -24.71 -7.64
N LEU A 65 -5.77 -23.89 -7.98
CA LEU A 65 -6.24 -22.82 -7.10
C LEU A 65 -6.88 -23.38 -5.83
N ILE A 66 -7.65 -24.47 -5.92
CA ILE A 66 -8.15 -25.17 -4.74
C ILE A 66 -6.98 -25.65 -3.87
N ALA A 67 -5.97 -26.29 -4.47
CA ALA A 67 -4.80 -26.76 -3.73
C ALA A 67 -4.08 -25.61 -2.99
N LEU A 68 -3.99 -24.44 -3.62
CA LEU A 68 -3.40 -23.24 -3.03
C LEU A 68 -4.13 -22.80 -1.74
N TYR A 69 -5.46 -22.68 -1.77
CA TYR A 69 -6.25 -22.26 -0.60
C TYR A 69 -6.47 -23.38 0.44
N THR A 70 -6.23 -24.65 0.07
CA THR A 70 -6.16 -25.77 1.05
C THR A 70 -4.81 -25.88 1.74
N TRP A 71 -3.76 -25.24 1.20
CA TRP A 71 -2.43 -25.20 1.81
C TRP A 71 -2.38 -24.14 2.91
N HIS A 72 -2.59 -22.86 2.54
CA HIS A 72 -2.60 -21.74 3.46
C HIS A 72 -3.41 -20.58 2.90
N ASN A 73 -3.86 -19.69 3.82
CA ASN A 73 -4.53 -18.37 3.70
C ASN A 73 -6.03 -18.28 4.09
N GLY A 74 -6.71 -19.38 4.42
CA GLY A 74 -7.98 -19.39 5.17
C GLY A 74 -9.16 -18.61 4.55
N ALA A 75 -10.30 -18.57 5.25
CA ALA A 75 -11.50 -17.84 4.80
C ALA A 75 -11.62 -16.47 5.48
N GLU A 76 -11.85 -16.43 6.80
CA GLU A 76 -12.14 -15.20 7.55
C GLU A 76 -11.04 -14.85 8.59
N GLY A 77 -11.02 -13.57 9.01
CA GLY A 77 -10.24 -13.07 10.15
C GLY A 77 -9.20 -12.01 9.78
N GLY A 78 -9.13 -10.91 10.53
CA GLY A 78 -8.05 -9.91 10.44
C GLY A 78 -6.80 -10.44 11.15
N GLY A 79 -5.86 -10.97 10.39
CA GLY A 79 -4.59 -11.55 10.87
C GLY A 79 -3.42 -11.02 10.06
N ALA A 80 -2.20 -11.30 10.51
CA ALA A 80 -0.96 -10.74 9.96
C ALA A 80 -0.93 -10.86 8.42
N GLN A 81 -0.74 -9.73 7.74
CA GLN A 81 -0.64 -9.66 6.29
C GLN A 81 0.62 -10.41 5.84
N ALA A 82 0.45 -11.67 5.46
CA ALA A 82 1.54 -12.54 5.07
C ALA A 82 2.10 -12.12 3.69
N GLU A 83 3.23 -11.42 3.68
CA GLU A 83 4.00 -11.10 2.47
C GLU A 83 4.62 -12.39 1.89
N LEU A 84 3.93 -13.05 0.94
CA LEU A 84 4.43 -14.26 0.26
C LEU A 84 5.52 -13.92 -0.77
N MET A 85 5.55 -12.66 -1.22
CA MET A 85 6.62 -12.03 -2.00
C MET A 85 6.98 -10.69 -1.34
N ASP A 86 8.19 -10.18 -1.57
CA ASP A 86 8.75 -8.96 -0.94
C ASP A 86 7.80 -7.76 -0.82
N ILE A 87 6.88 -7.63 -1.77
CA ILE A 87 5.93 -6.50 -1.85
C ILE A 87 4.47 -6.95 -1.92
N ALA A 88 4.19 -8.25 -2.06
CA ALA A 88 2.86 -8.75 -2.33
C ALA A 88 2.39 -9.71 -1.23
N ARG A 89 1.27 -9.35 -0.60
CA ARG A 89 0.63 -10.14 0.45
C ARG A 89 -0.24 -11.23 -0.16
N PHE A 90 -0.30 -12.38 0.51
CA PHE A 90 -1.22 -13.44 0.16
C PHE A 90 -2.61 -13.15 0.74
N LEU A 91 -3.59 -12.96 -0.15
CA LEU A 91 -4.97 -12.66 0.23
C LEU A 91 -5.60 -13.88 0.92
N SER A 92 -6.49 -13.66 1.90
CA SER A 92 -7.42 -14.72 2.30
C SER A 92 -8.38 -15.05 1.16
N LEU A 93 -9.06 -16.20 1.24
CA LEU A 93 -10.06 -16.54 0.22
C LEU A 93 -11.18 -15.51 0.16
N GLN A 94 -11.61 -15.00 1.32
CA GLN A 94 -12.64 -13.98 1.38
C GLN A 94 -12.15 -12.66 0.76
N GLU A 95 -10.94 -12.21 1.09
CA GLU A 95 -10.36 -10.99 0.51
C GLU A 95 -10.18 -11.11 -1.01
N ALA A 96 -9.77 -12.29 -1.50
CA ALA A 96 -9.65 -12.57 -2.92
C ALA A 96 -11.01 -12.51 -3.64
N ILE A 97 -12.07 -13.07 -3.03
CA ILE A 97 -13.45 -13.02 -3.54
C ILE A 97 -13.97 -11.59 -3.56
N GLU A 98 -13.75 -10.82 -2.49
CA GLU A 98 -14.16 -9.42 -2.37
C GLU A 98 -13.44 -8.56 -3.41
N THR A 99 -12.13 -8.72 -3.54
CA THR A 99 -11.31 -8.07 -4.56
C THR A 99 -11.86 -8.37 -5.95
N ARG A 100 -12.08 -9.65 -6.27
CA ARG A 100 -12.61 -10.04 -7.59
C ARG A 100 -13.99 -9.45 -7.87
N THR A 101 -14.85 -9.43 -6.86
CA THR A 101 -16.21 -8.88 -6.98
C THR A 101 -16.17 -7.38 -7.23
N PHE A 102 -15.29 -6.66 -6.53
CA PHE A 102 -15.04 -5.24 -6.75
C PHE A 102 -14.54 -4.97 -8.17
N GLU A 103 -13.51 -5.69 -8.63
CA GLU A 103 -12.92 -5.47 -9.96
C GLU A 103 -13.90 -5.78 -11.09
N LEU A 104 -14.68 -6.85 -10.97
CA LEU A 104 -15.74 -7.15 -11.94
C LEU A 104 -16.85 -6.09 -11.94
N GLY A 105 -17.19 -5.54 -10.78
CA GLY A 105 -18.13 -4.44 -10.68
C GLY A 105 -17.62 -3.18 -11.38
N LEU A 106 -16.32 -2.88 -11.24
CA LEU A 106 -15.67 -1.77 -11.93
C LEU A 106 -15.65 -1.99 -13.44
N ALA A 107 -15.25 -3.18 -13.89
CA ALA A 107 -15.23 -3.55 -15.30
C ALA A 107 -16.63 -3.44 -15.95
N ALA A 108 -17.68 -3.88 -15.25
CA ALA A 108 -19.06 -3.81 -15.74
C ALA A 108 -19.59 -2.36 -15.85
N GLN A 109 -19.12 -1.42 -15.02
CA GLN A 109 -19.49 -0.01 -15.15
C GLN A 109 -18.89 0.63 -16.42
N VAL A 110 -17.71 0.15 -16.84
CA VAL A 110 -16.98 0.65 -18.00
C VAL A 110 -17.43 0.01 -19.32
N GLU A 111 -18.11 -1.14 -19.30
CA GLU A 111 -18.71 -1.77 -20.49
C GLU A 111 -19.70 -0.85 -21.24
N SER A 112 -20.12 0.25 -20.62
CA SER A 112 -20.91 1.33 -21.24
C SER A 112 -20.09 2.31 -22.12
N LEU A 113 -18.75 2.23 -22.12
CA LEU A 113 -17.86 3.10 -22.88
C LEU A 113 -17.40 2.42 -24.18
N PRO A 114 -17.51 3.09 -25.35
CA PRO A 114 -17.31 2.46 -26.66
C PRO A 114 -15.87 2.03 -26.99
N ASP A 115 -14.86 2.52 -26.27
CA ASP A 115 -13.44 2.33 -26.60
C ASP A 115 -12.64 1.56 -25.53
N MET A 116 -13.30 0.93 -24.56
CA MET A 116 -12.62 0.18 -23.48
C MET A 116 -13.40 -1.09 -23.10
N PRO A 117 -13.04 -2.25 -23.67
CA PRO A 117 -13.64 -3.53 -23.28
C PRO A 117 -13.46 -3.79 -21.78
N ALA A 118 -14.51 -4.27 -21.11
CA ALA A 118 -14.46 -4.60 -19.68
C ALA A 118 -13.31 -5.57 -19.32
N ALA A 119 -12.97 -6.48 -20.24
CA ALA A 119 -11.86 -7.43 -20.07
C ALA A 119 -10.46 -6.77 -20.02
N GLU A 120 -10.30 -5.54 -20.52
CA GLU A 120 -9.05 -4.78 -20.38
C GLU A 120 -8.84 -4.24 -18.95
N ILE A 121 -9.93 -4.11 -18.19
CA ILE A 121 -9.91 -3.74 -16.77
C ILE A 121 -9.74 -5.01 -15.93
N PHE A 122 -10.64 -5.97 -16.09
CA PHE A 122 -10.59 -7.21 -15.35
C PHE A 122 -11.35 -8.35 -16.06
N ASP A 123 -10.62 -9.40 -16.44
CA ASP A 123 -11.23 -10.56 -17.09
C ASP A 123 -11.93 -11.48 -16.06
N PRO A 124 -13.15 -11.97 -16.34
CA PRO A 124 -13.86 -12.90 -15.45
C PRO A 124 -13.15 -14.22 -15.16
N THR A 125 -12.20 -14.63 -16.00
CA THR A 125 -11.39 -15.84 -15.78
C THR A 125 -10.26 -15.64 -14.78
N TRP A 126 -9.99 -14.39 -14.38
CA TRP A 126 -8.95 -14.06 -13.43
C TRP A 126 -9.42 -14.24 -11.99
N PHE A 127 -8.53 -14.78 -11.16
CA PHE A 127 -8.75 -14.90 -9.72
C PHE A 127 -7.60 -14.26 -8.93
N PRO A 128 -7.87 -13.24 -8.10
CA PRO A 128 -6.84 -12.63 -7.25
C PRO A 128 -6.24 -13.64 -6.28
N ILE A 129 -4.92 -13.64 -6.19
CA ILE A 129 -4.18 -14.41 -5.19
C ILE A 129 -3.32 -13.51 -4.32
N LEU A 130 -2.72 -12.45 -4.86
CA LEU A 130 -1.92 -11.50 -4.09
C LEU A 130 -2.33 -10.06 -4.38
N SER A 131 -1.96 -9.16 -3.48
CA SER A 131 -2.03 -7.71 -3.71
C SER A 131 -0.82 -7.01 -3.11
N ASP A 132 -0.41 -5.88 -3.66
CA ASP A 132 0.58 -5.00 -3.03
C ASP A 132 -0.02 -3.67 -2.57
N ALA A 133 0.77 -2.90 -1.80
CA ALA A 133 0.36 -1.60 -1.28
C ALA A 133 0.21 -0.51 -2.36
N SER A 134 0.71 -0.75 -3.58
CA SER A 134 0.57 0.17 -4.72
C SER A 134 -0.77 0.01 -5.45
N GLY A 135 -1.56 -1.00 -5.07
CA GLY A 135 -2.84 -1.31 -5.72
C GLY A 135 -2.71 -2.26 -6.91
N ARG A 136 -1.55 -2.89 -7.11
CA ARG A 136 -1.43 -3.99 -8.07
C ARG A 136 -1.98 -5.26 -7.47
N ILE A 137 -2.71 -6.01 -8.29
CA ILE A 137 -3.27 -7.30 -7.94
C ILE A 137 -2.63 -8.38 -8.81
N TYR A 138 -2.32 -9.50 -8.20
CA TYR A 138 -1.71 -10.65 -8.86
C TYR A 138 -2.78 -11.70 -9.00
N VAL A 139 -3.04 -12.11 -10.24
CA VAL A 139 -4.15 -12.99 -10.56
C VAL A 139 -3.67 -14.29 -11.18
N VAL A 140 -4.40 -15.37 -10.92
CA VAL A 140 -4.31 -16.60 -11.69
C VAL A 140 -5.31 -16.52 -12.82
N ASP A 141 -4.82 -16.65 -14.05
CA ASP A 141 -5.63 -16.72 -15.26
C ASP A 141 -5.90 -18.18 -15.65
N GLN A 142 -7.17 -18.58 -15.58
CA GLN A 142 -7.59 -19.93 -15.93
C GLN A 142 -7.62 -20.21 -17.43
N PHE A 143 -7.72 -19.18 -18.28
CA PHE A 143 -7.74 -19.35 -19.74
C PHE A 143 -6.35 -19.77 -20.28
N GLY A 144 -5.28 -19.44 -19.56
CA GLY A 144 -3.89 -19.71 -19.94
C GLY A 144 -3.20 -20.88 -19.23
N ALA A 145 -3.91 -21.93 -18.82
CA ALA A 145 -3.36 -23.04 -18.02
C ALA A 145 -2.86 -22.62 -16.61
N GLY A 146 -3.45 -21.56 -16.05
CA GLY A 146 -3.12 -21.07 -14.72
C GLY A 146 -1.93 -20.10 -14.70
N ARG A 147 -1.73 -19.31 -15.75
CA ARG A 147 -0.72 -18.23 -15.77
C ARG A 147 -0.90 -17.31 -14.56
N VAL A 148 0.20 -16.72 -14.09
CA VAL A 148 0.17 -15.70 -13.06
C VAL A 148 0.49 -14.36 -13.69
N LEU A 149 -0.45 -13.42 -13.59
CA LEU A 149 -0.38 -12.10 -14.19
C LEU A 149 -0.39 -11.01 -13.11
N ILE A 150 0.22 -9.86 -13.41
CA ILE A 150 0.11 -8.63 -12.62
C ILE A 150 -0.85 -7.70 -13.35
N VAL A 151 -1.85 -7.23 -12.62
CA VAL A 151 -2.82 -6.24 -13.10
C VAL A 151 -2.63 -4.97 -12.28
N ASP A 152 -2.35 -3.86 -12.97
CA ASP A 152 -2.11 -2.56 -12.37
C ASP A 152 -3.30 -1.63 -12.66
N ARG A 153 -3.98 -1.19 -11.60
CA ARG A 153 -5.14 -0.29 -11.71
C ARG A 153 -4.78 1.05 -12.34
N GLN A 154 -3.52 1.47 -12.30
CA GLN A 154 -3.05 2.72 -12.89
C GLN A 154 -2.72 2.56 -14.39
N LYS A 155 -2.66 1.32 -14.91
CA LYS A 155 -2.28 0.99 -16.29
C LYS A 155 -3.27 -0.01 -16.90
N ILE A 156 -4.46 0.48 -17.19
CA ILE A 156 -5.54 -0.31 -17.81
C ILE A 156 -5.06 -0.90 -19.15
N GLY A 157 -5.43 -2.15 -19.43
CA GLY A 157 -5.09 -2.87 -20.65
C GLY A 157 -3.67 -3.43 -20.72
N ILE A 158 -2.81 -3.14 -19.73
CA ILE A 158 -1.44 -3.66 -19.67
C ILE A 158 -1.37 -4.72 -18.56
N GLN A 159 -1.25 -6.00 -18.94
CA GLN A 159 -0.96 -7.09 -18.00
C GLN A 159 0.48 -7.57 -18.17
N GLU A 160 1.21 -7.69 -17.06
CA GLU A 160 2.55 -8.27 -17.05
C GLU A 160 2.46 -9.75 -16.68
N GLU A 161 3.01 -10.64 -17.51
CA GLU A 161 3.10 -12.06 -17.15
C GLU A 161 4.23 -12.27 -16.16
N LEU A 162 3.89 -12.64 -14.93
CA LEU A 162 4.84 -12.97 -13.89
C LEU A 162 5.33 -14.42 -14.02
N SER A 163 4.45 -15.32 -14.42
CA SER A 163 4.80 -16.73 -14.60
C SER A 163 3.88 -17.44 -15.60
N PRO A 164 4.43 -18.35 -16.43
CA PRO A 164 3.64 -19.05 -17.44
C PRO A 164 2.66 -20.08 -16.84
N THR A 165 2.84 -20.51 -15.58
CA THR A 165 1.88 -21.39 -14.87
C THR A 165 1.95 -21.16 -13.36
N LEU A 166 0.90 -21.53 -12.63
CA LEU A 166 0.84 -21.46 -11.17
C LEU A 166 1.91 -22.34 -10.51
N ILE A 167 2.20 -23.51 -11.09
CA ILE A 167 3.26 -24.39 -10.60
C ILE A 167 4.63 -23.72 -10.79
N ALA A 168 4.90 -23.17 -11.97
CA ALA A 168 6.15 -22.47 -12.23
C ALA A 168 6.33 -21.26 -11.31
N PHE A 169 5.23 -20.57 -10.97
CA PHE A 169 5.21 -19.51 -9.99
C PHE A 169 5.60 -20.03 -8.60
N ILE A 170 4.95 -21.09 -8.09
CA ILE A 170 5.25 -21.69 -6.80
C ILE A 170 6.70 -22.22 -6.75
N ASP A 171 7.16 -22.90 -7.80
CA ASP A 171 8.54 -23.36 -7.91
C ASP A 171 9.53 -22.18 -7.99
N SER A 172 9.11 -21.03 -8.53
CA SER A 172 9.92 -19.81 -8.50
C SER A 172 9.99 -19.23 -7.09
N LEU A 173 8.92 -19.29 -6.29
CA LEU A 173 8.96 -18.93 -4.87
C LEU A 173 9.93 -19.86 -4.12
N ALA A 174 9.95 -21.15 -4.43
CA ALA A 174 10.86 -22.11 -3.80
C ALA A 174 12.34 -21.95 -4.24
N ARG A 175 12.60 -21.43 -5.45
CA ARG A 175 13.94 -21.24 -6.03
C ARG A 175 14.53 -19.88 -5.73
N LYS A 176 13.76 -18.81 -5.95
CA LYS A 176 14.13 -17.41 -5.69
C LYS A 176 13.96 -17.07 -4.20
N GLY A 177 13.07 -17.77 -3.48
CA GLY A 177 12.88 -17.64 -2.03
C GLY A 177 13.95 -18.34 -1.18
N LEU A 178 15.21 -18.34 -1.60
CA LEU A 178 16.31 -18.30 -0.63
C LEU A 178 16.82 -16.85 -0.42
N ASP A 179 16.21 -15.88 -1.12
CA ASP A 179 16.08 -14.50 -0.67
C ASP A 179 14.88 -14.30 0.28
N PHE A 180 14.33 -15.37 0.86
CA PHE A 180 13.94 -15.30 2.29
C PHE A 180 15.22 -15.20 3.12
N LYS A 181 16.07 -14.21 2.83
CA LYS A 181 16.74 -13.55 3.93
C LYS A 181 15.60 -13.20 4.88
N PRO A 182 15.73 -13.35 6.21
CA PRO A 182 15.00 -12.41 7.02
C PRO A 182 15.21 -11.06 6.32
N SER A 183 14.15 -10.28 6.06
CA SER A 183 14.33 -8.83 6.00
C SER A 183 15.38 -8.54 7.09
N PRO A 184 16.49 -7.83 6.83
CA PRO A 184 17.64 -7.76 7.73
C PRO A 184 17.20 -7.27 9.12
N ILE A 185 16.74 -8.19 9.96
CA ILE A 185 15.61 -7.91 10.86
C ILE A 185 14.42 -7.32 10.02
N SER A 186 13.15 -7.42 10.42
CA SER A 186 12.34 -6.21 10.16
C SER A 186 13.27 -5.10 10.63
N ALA A 187 13.80 -4.21 9.78
CA ALA A 187 14.50 -3.08 10.38
C ALA A 187 13.41 -2.56 11.31
N ASP A 188 13.63 -2.76 12.61
CA ASP A 188 12.66 -2.48 13.65
C ASP A 188 12.17 -1.11 13.26
N VAL A 189 10.89 -0.80 13.39
CA VAL A 189 10.46 0.56 13.08
C VAL A 189 11.43 1.59 13.69
N THR A 190 12.00 1.26 14.85
CA THR A 190 13.17 1.90 15.47
C THR A 190 14.42 2.04 14.57
N VAL A 191 14.89 0.97 13.92
CA VAL A 191 16.01 0.97 12.96
C VAL A 191 15.67 1.75 11.69
N LEU A 192 14.50 1.54 11.08
CA LEU A 192 14.12 2.29 9.87
C LEU A 192 14.04 3.79 10.14
N VAL A 193 13.44 4.16 11.27
CA VAL A 193 13.37 5.55 11.71
C VAL A 193 14.78 6.08 11.96
N ARG A 194 15.64 5.35 12.70
CA ARG A 194 17.04 5.77 12.89
C ARG A 194 17.77 5.98 11.57
N ASP A 195 17.56 5.13 10.58
CA ASP A 195 18.25 5.18 9.29
C ASP A 195 17.81 6.39 8.44
N LEU A 196 16.68 7.05 8.76
CA LEU A 196 16.30 8.35 8.17
C LEU A 196 17.28 9.48 8.56
N GLU A 197 17.99 9.34 9.68
CA GLU A 197 19.04 10.28 10.10
C GLU A 197 20.43 9.92 9.53
N SER A 198 20.52 8.86 8.72
CA SER A 198 21.79 8.47 8.11
C SER A 198 22.26 9.54 7.11
N LYS A 199 23.54 9.91 7.23
CA LYS A 199 24.23 10.76 6.23
C LYS A 199 24.50 10.02 4.92
N ASN A 200 24.29 8.71 4.89
CA ASN A 200 24.37 7.92 3.66
C ASN A 200 23.02 7.97 2.94
N ASP A 201 22.96 8.75 1.86
CA ASP A 201 21.74 8.94 1.05
C ASP A 201 21.09 7.63 0.63
N LYS A 202 21.88 6.58 0.35
CA LYS A 202 21.34 5.28 -0.05
C LYS A 202 20.59 4.58 1.09
N GLU A 203 21.12 4.65 2.30
CA GLU A 203 20.48 4.08 3.50
C GLU A 203 19.21 4.84 3.84
N ARG A 204 19.29 6.17 3.85
CA ARG A 204 18.15 7.07 4.07
C ARG A 204 17.04 6.84 3.05
N LEU A 205 17.35 6.82 1.75
CA LEU A 205 16.36 6.55 0.69
C LEU A 205 15.74 5.17 0.82
N SER A 206 16.53 4.15 1.18
CA SER A 206 16.01 2.80 1.43
C SER A 206 15.04 2.78 2.62
N ALA A 207 15.33 3.51 3.68
CA ALA A 207 14.46 3.62 4.85
C ALA A 207 13.15 4.35 4.52
N ILE A 208 13.21 5.46 3.77
CA ILE A 208 12.02 6.19 3.28
C ILE A 208 11.13 5.27 2.46
N GLN A 209 11.72 4.57 1.48
CA GLN A 209 10.99 3.65 0.61
C GLN A 209 10.30 2.56 1.41
N GLU A 210 11.00 1.96 2.37
CA GLU A 210 10.48 0.84 3.15
C GLU A 210 9.39 1.27 4.15
N LEU A 211 9.56 2.42 4.82
CA LEU A 211 8.54 2.99 5.70
C LEU A 211 7.28 3.39 4.93
N THR A 212 7.44 3.98 3.74
CA THR A 212 6.33 4.39 2.87
C THR A 212 5.59 3.18 2.29
N ARG A 213 6.33 2.14 1.89
CA ARG A 213 5.78 0.92 1.31
C ARG A 213 5.01 0.10 2.35
N LYS A 214 5.61 -0.11 3.54
CA LYS A 214 5.04 -0.96 4.60
C LYS A 214 4.00 -0.26 5.45
N ARG A 215 4.08 1.08 5.56
CA ARG A 215 3.26 1.91 6.45
C ARG A 215 3.01 1.31 7.84
N PRO A 216 4.06 0.89 8.57
CA PRO A 216 3.86 0.23 9.85
C PRO A 216 3.28 1.24 10.87
N ALA A 217 2.14 0.92 11.49
CA ALA A 217 1.49 1.80 12.47
C ALA A 217 2.42 2.21 13.63
N ALA A 218 3.35 1.33 14.01
CA ALA A 218 4.35 1.60 15.04
C ALA A 218 5.32 2.74 14.66
N ALA A 219 5.45 3.12 13.37
CA ALA A 219 6.32 4.22 12.94
C ALA A 219 5.77 5.60 13.26
N PHE A 220 4.49 5.70 13.61
CA PHE A 220 3.87 7.00 13.88
C PHE A 220 4.59 7.77 14.99
N GLU A 221 4.67 7.22 16.21
CA GLU A 221 5.28 7.94 17.35
C GLU A 221 6.77 8.27 17.13
N PRO A 222 7.61 7.35 16.61
CA PRO A 222 9.00 7.67 16.32
C PRO A 222 9.16 8.74 15.22
N LEU A 223 8.32 8.74 14.18
CA LEU A 223 8.35 9.79 13.15
C LEU A 223 7.89 11.14 13.70
N VAL A 224 6.90 11.14 14.61
CA VAL A 224 6.51 12.37 15.32
C VAL A 224 7.67 12.91 16.14
N ALA A 225 8.40 12.05 16.86
CA ALA A 225 9.60 12.47 17.59
C ALA A 225 10.68 13.03 16.65
N MET A 226 10.85 12.44 15.47
CA MET A 226 11.83 12.88 14.47
C MET A 226 11.55 14.27 13.88
N LEU A 227 10.33 14.77 13.96
CA LEU A 227 10.04 16.17 13.62
C LEU A 227 10.86 17.16 14.47
N GLU A 228 11.39 16.73 15.62
CA GLU A 228 12.27 17.53 16.47
C GLU A 228 13.78 17.26 16.24
N SER A 229 14.15 16.43 15.25
CA SER A 229 15.56 16.13 14.96
C SER A 229 16.36 17.39 14.59
N ASP A 230 17.64 17.46 14.96
CA ASP A 230 18.53 18.55 14.54
C ASP A 230 18.83 18.49 13.04
N GLU A 231 18.79 17.29 12.46
CA GLU A 231 19.06 17.03 11.05
C GLU A 231 17.87 17.46 10.18
N ALA A 232 18.06 18.51 9.36
CA ALA A 232 16.98 19.09 8.56
C ALA A 232 16.40 18.09 7.54
N SER A 233 17.26 17.21 7.01
CA SER A 233 16.85 16.17 6.07
C SER A 233 15.94 15.12 6.73
N ALA A 234 16.18 14.76 7.99
CA ALA A 234 15.36 13.84 8.77
C ALA A 234 13.99 14.44 9.14
N ARG A 235 13.96 15.71 9.59
CA ARG A 235 12.68 16.41 9.88
C ARG A 235 11.76 16.45 8.66
N ARG A 236 12.32 16.74 7.48
CA ARG A 236 11.57 16.81 6.22
C ARG A 236 11.01 15.45 5.80
N ASP A 237 11.81 14.39 5.91
CA ASP A 237 11.33 13.05 5.61
C ASP A 237 10.25 12.61 6.56
N ALA A 238 10.42 12.85 7.87
CA ALA A 238 9.41 12.53 8.86
C ALA A 238 8.06 13.18 8.52
N ALA A 239 8.08 14.46 8.16
CA ALA A 239 6.88 15.19 7.78
C ALA A 239 6.21 14.62 6.52
N LEU A 240 6.99 14.25 5.50
CA LEU A 240 6.48 13.63 4.27
C LEU A 240 5.93 12.22 4.54
N ILE A 241 6.69 11.37 5.24
CA ILE A 241 6.31 9.99 5.53
C ILE A 241 5.03 9.97 6.37
N LEU A 242 4.87 10.85 7.37
CA LEU A 242 3.64 10.96 8.16
C LEU A 242 2.40 11.18 7.29
N GLY A 243 2.51 11.98 6.21
CA GLY A 243 1.46 12.11 5.21
C GLY A 243 1.19 10.80 4.47
N LEU A 244 2.25 10.14 4.00
CA LEU A 244 2.17 8.89 3.25
C LEU A 244 1.75 7.67 4.07
N LEU A 245 1.73 7.77 5.40
CA LEU A 245 1.13 6.77 6.28
C LEU A 245 -0.40 6.82 6.27
N HIS A 246 -1.00 7.94 5.84
CA HIS A 246 -2.47 8.17 5.86
C HIS A 246 -3.09 8.06 7.26
N ASP A 247 -2.31 8.33 8.31
CA ASP A 247 -2.81 8.37 9.68
C ASP A 247 -3.28 9.78 10.03
N LEU A 248 -4.60 9.96 10.15
CA LEU A 248 -5.24 11.26 10.43
C LEU A 248 -4.76 11.89 11.74
N ARG A 249 -4.15 11.13 12.67
CA ARG A 249 -3.51 11.68 13.88
C ARG A 249 -2.38 12.67 13.54
N ALA A 250 -1.80 12.60 12.34
CA ALA A 250 -0.75 13.52 11.90
C ALA A 250 -1.27 14.93 11.57
N ILE A 251 -2.57 15.12 11.33
CA ILE A 251 -3.13 16.44 10.94
C ILE A 251 -2.74 17.54 11.93
N PRO A 252 -3.12 17.49 13.22
CA PRO A 252 -2.80 18.57 14.16
C PRO A 252 -1.29 18.73 14.39
N ILE A 253 -0.51 17.66 14.20
CA ILE A 253 0.95 17.67 14.37
C ILE A 253 1.61 18.43 13.22
N LEU A 254 1.26 18.09 11.98
CA LEU A 254 1.82 18.74 10.79
C LEU A 254 1.39 20.22 10.70
N ILE A 255 0.17 20.56 11.11
CA ILE A 255 -0.28 21.96 11.19
C ILE A 255 0.62 22.78 12.13
N ARG A 256 0.88 22.26 13.35
CA ARG A 256 1.80 22.89 14.30
C ARG A 256 3.21 23.02 13.75
N CYS A 257 3.70 22.00 13.02
CA CYS A 257 5.01 22.07 12.38
C CYS A 257 5.09 23.17 11.30
N ILE A 258 4.08 23.29 10.43
CA ILE A 258 4.01 24.34 9.41
C ILE A 258 4.05 25.72 10.08
N ALA A 259 3.20 25.93 11.10
CA ALA A 259 3.12 27.18 11.84
C ALA A 259 4.45 27.55 12.52
N ARG A 260 5.12 26.59 13.16
CA ARG A 260 6.39 26.81 13.86
C ARG A 260 7.56 27.03 12.91
N TRP A 261 7.66 26.26 11.84
CA TRP A 261 8.84 26.29 10.95
C TRP A 261 8.79 27.42 9.93
N SER A 262 7.60 27.86 9.52
CA SER A 262 7.43 28.91 8.51
C SER A 262 7.97 30.29 8.92
N VAL A 263 8.20 30.52 10.22
CA VAL A 263 8.70 31.79 10.77
C VAL A 263 10.18 31.76 11.19
N ARG A 264 10.91 30.68 10.86
CA ARG A 264 12.34 30.53 11.19
C ARG A 264 13.20 31.16 10.10
N ASP A 265 14.13 30.40 9.53
CA ASP A 265 15.04 30.79 8.47
C ASP A 265 14.68 30.09 7.14
N ALA A 266 15.55 30.21 6.13
CA ALA A 266 15.33 29.57 4.83
C ALA A 266 15.23 28.03 4.93
N GLU A 267 15.89 27.39 5.89
CA GLU A 267 15.76 25.96 6.12
C GLU A 267 14.42 25.62 6.78
N GLY A 268 13.95 26.46 7.71
CA GLY A 268 12.61 26.35 8.27
C GLY A 268 11.49 26.46 7.24
N LEU A 269 11.64 27.32 6.23
CA LEU A 269 10.67 27.40 5.13
C LEU A 269 10.61 26.10 4.31
N LYS A 270 11.75 25.44 4.09
CA LYS A 270 11.78 24.12 3.43
C LYS A 270 11.12 23.05 4.31
N ASP A 271 11.38 23.07 5.61
CA ASP A 271 10.74 22.15 6.56
C ASP A 271 9.21 22.34 6.56
N ALA A 272 8.73 23.58 6.61
CA ALA A 272 7.31 23.91 6.53
C ALA A 272 6.68 23.46 5.19
N THR A 273 7.43 23.56 4.09
CA THR A 273 7.01 23.06 2.78
C THR A 273 6.82 21.53 2.80
N SER A 274 7.74 20.79 3.40
CA SER A 274 7.62 19.34 3.57
C SER A 274 6.43 18.95 4.45
N ALA A 275 6.19 19.68 5.55
CA ALA A 275 5.02 19.44 6.39
C ALA A 275 3.69 19.76 5.69
N PHE A 276 3.65 20.82 4.87
CA PHE A 276 2.48 21.14 4.05
C PHE A 276 2.24 20.06 2.98
N ALA A 277 3.29 19.54 2.35
CA ALA A 277 3.20 18.42 1.41
C ALA A 277 2.72 17.14 2.11
N GLY A 278 3.23 16.82 3.30
CA GLY A 278 2.74 15.71 4.12
C GLY A 278 1.25 15.85 4.45
N LEU A 279 0.82 17.05 4.86
CA LEU A 279 -0.59 17.33 5.15
C LEU A 279 -1.48 17.18 3.90
N ARG A 280 -0.96 17.54 2.72
CA ARG A 280 -1.65 17.36 1.44
C ARG A 280 -1.81 15.89 1.08
N ASP A 281 -0.78 15.09 1.29
CA ASP A 281 -0.74 13.68 0.85
C ASP A 281 -1.41 12.74 1.85
N LEU A 282 -1.86 13.27 3.00
CA LEU A 282 -2.54 12.54 4.07
C LEU A 282 -3.87 11.95 3.61
N SER A 283 -4.63 12.67 2.76
CA SER A 283 -5.91 12.22 2.22
C SER A 283 -6.27 12.90 0.89
N GLN A 284 -7.38 12.50 0.27
CA GLN A 284 -7.81 13.02 -1.04
C GLN A 284 -8.32 14.48 -0.98
N GLU A 285 -8.75 14.93 0.20
CA GLU A 285 -9.28 16.27 0.45
C GLU A 285 -8.19 17.36 0.36
N GLY A 286 -6.92 16.97 0.50
CA GLY A 286 -5.76 17.85 0.39
C GLY A 286 -5.56 18.79 1.60
N ALA A 287 -4.46 19.53 1.61
CA ALA A 287 -4.04 20.29 2.80
C ALA A 287 -5.02 21.40 3.21
N LEU A 288 -5.63 22.09 2.23
CA LEU A 288 -6.55 23.19 2.49
C LEU A 288 -7.77 22.74 3.32
N ALA A 289 -8.37 21.60 2.98
CA ALA A 289 -9.54 21.08 3.68
C ALA A 289 -9.23 20.77 5.15
N HIS A 290 -8.07 20.14 5.43
CA HIS A 290 -7.64 19.86 6.80
C HIS A 290 -7.39 21.13 7.61
N LEU A 291 -6.80 22.15 6.98
CA LEU A 291 -6.56 23.43 7.61
C LEU A 291 -7.86 24.16 7.94
N GLU A 292 -8.84 24.13 7.03
CA GLU A 292 -10.16 24.71 7.24
C GLU A 292 -10.94 23.99 8.35
N GLN A 293 -10.84 22.66 8.42
CA GLN A 293 -11.41 21.90 9.53
C GLN A 293 -10.77 22.28 10.87
N ALA A 294 -9.46 22.46 10.90
CA ALA A 294 -8.73 22.86 12.10
C ALA A 294 -9.08 24.28 12.58
N LEU A 295 -9.63 25.16 11.72
CA LEU A 295 -10.16 26.47 12.14
C LEU A 295 -11.40 26.37 13.03
N ALA A 296 -12.04 25.19 13.13
CA ALA A 296 -13.19 24.96 14.00
C ALA A 296 -12.85 24.12 15.25
N ASP A 297 -11.57 23.83 15.49
CA ASP A 297 -11.15 22.97 16.59
C ASP A 297 -11.37 23.63 17.97
N GLY A 298 -11.63 22.83 19.00
CA GLY A 298 -11.79 23.30 20.37
C GLY A 298 -10.50 23.88 20.96
N ASP A 299 -9.34 23.43 20.48
CA ASP A 299 -8.02 23.95 20.87
C ASP A 299 -7.72 25.30 20.18
N VAL A 300 -7.67 26.36 20.99
CA VAL A 300 -7.36 27.73 20.54
C VAL A 300 -6.02 27.82 19.83
N GLU A 301 -5.00 27.10 20.31
CA GLU A 301 -3.67 27.15 19.73
C GLU A 301 -3.63 26.45 18.37
N LEU A 302 -4.35 25.33 18.20
CA LEU A 302 -4.47 24.67 16.91
C LEU A 302 -5.19 25.55 15.88
N ARG A 303 -6.21 26.30 16.28
CA ARG A 303 -6.86 27.29 15.39
C ARG A 303 -5.89 28.39 14.95
N LEU A 304 -5.08 28.92 15.87
CA LEU A 304 -4.04 29.90 15.55
C LEU A 304 -2.99 29.34 14.58
N ASP A 305 -2.57 28.09 14.78
CA ASP A 305 -1.59 27.44 13.92
C ASP A 305 -2.15 27.10 12.54
N ALA A 306 -3.44 26.73 12.46
CA ALA A 306 -4.15 26.58 11.18
C ALA A 306 -4.18 27.90 10.39
N ILE A 307 -4.45 29.04 11.04
CA ILE A 307 -4.38 30.37 10.41
C ILE A 307 -2.97 30.63 9.86
N LYS A 308 -1.92 30.39 10.67
CA LYS A 308 -0.53 30.59 10.21
C LYS A 308 -0.18 29.70 9.02
N ALA A 309 -0.63 28.44 9.03
CA ALA A 309 -0.41 27.50 7.94
C ALA A 309 -1.18 27.87 6.66
N LEU A 310 -2.39 28.44 6.77
CA LEU A 310 -3.13 29.01 5.64
C LEU A 310 -2.43 30.26 5.07
N VAL A 311 -1.86 31.11 5.94
CA VAL A 311 -1.05 32.26 5.50
C VAL A 311 0.22 31.80 4.79
N PHE A 312 0.86 30.74 5.29
CA PHE A 312 2.02 30.13 4.65
C PHE A 312 1.69 29.58 3.26
N SER A 313 0.52 28.95 3.08
CA SER A 313 0.10 28.40 1.78
C SER A 313 -0.15 29.49 0.73
N ARG A 314 -0.50 30.71 1.16
CA ARG A 314 -0.90 31.83 0.30
C ARG A 314 -2.05 31.49 -0.66
N ASP A 315 -2.85 30.50 -0.30
CA ASP A 315 -3.97 30.06 -1.13
C ASP A 315 -5.18 30.97 -0.90
N ALA A 316 -5.53 31.77 -1.90
CA ALA A 316 -6.65 32.70 -1.85
C ALA A 316 -8.01 32.00 -1.62
N ARG A 317 -8.10 30.68 -1.86
CA ARG A 317 -9.30 29.89 -1.54
C ARG A 317 -9.61 29.86 -0.03
N ALA A 318 -8.62 30.13 0.82
CA ALA A 318 -8.79 30.21 2.27
C ALA A 318 -9.48 31.50 2.77
N LEU A 319 -9.61 32.53 1.91
CA LEU A 319 -10.12 33.84 2.33
C LEU A 319 -11.53 33.79 2.96
N PRO A 320 -12.53 33.04 2.42
CA PRO A 320 -13.84 32.95 3.05
C PRO A 320 -13.79 32.35 4.46
N SER A 321 -13.00 31.29 4.63
CA SER A 321 -12.82 30.60 5.91
C SER A 321 -12.16 31.51 6.95
N LEU A 322 -11.11 32.25 6.56
CA LEU A 322 -10.47 33.25 7.42
C LEU A 322 -11.40 34.44 7.75
N GLN A 323 -12.24 34.87 6.81
CA GLN A 323 -13.23 35.92 7.05
C GLN A 323 -14.27 35.49 8.09
N ALA A 324 -14.76 34.26 8.01
CA ALA A 324 -15.68 33.71 9.01
C ALA A 324 -15.05 33.68 10.41
N VAL A 325 -13.79 33.22 10.52
CA VAL A 325 -13.05 33.18 11.79
C VAL A 325 -12.83 34.59 12.36
N ALA A 326 -12.42 35.55 11.52
CA ALA A 326 -12.22 36.94 11.95
C ALA A 326 -13.49 37.56 12.57
N MET A 327 -14.66 37.21 12.06
CA MET A 327 -15.94 37.76 12.49
C MET A 327 -16.55 37.03 13.70
N HIS A 328 -16.33 35.72 13.81
CA HIS A 328 -17.14 34.85 14.66
C HIS A 328 -16.38 33.97 15.64
N ASP A 329 -15.04 33.87 15.56
CA ASP A 329 -14.30 33.06 16.54
C ASP A 329 -14.51 33.60 17.96
N PRO A 330 -14.78 32.76 18.97
CA PRO A 330 -14.95 33.22 20.34
C PRO A 330 -13.70 33.89 20.92
N ASP A 331 -12.51 33.48 20.50
CA ASP A 331 -11.24 33.99 21.03
C ASP A 331 -10.76 35.24 20.28
N ALA A 332 -10.46 36.31 21.02
CA ALA A 332 -10.05 37.59 20.43
C ALA A 332 -8.70 37.52 19.71
N LYS A 333 -7.77 36.67 20.16
CA LYS A 333 -6.47 36.47 19.51
C LYS A 333 -6.63 35.75 18.18
N VAL A 334 -7.52 34.76 18.13
CA VAL A 334 -7.83 34.02 16.90
C VAL A 334 -8.47 34.95 15.86
N ARG A 335 -9.43 35.79 16.27
CA ARG A 335 -10.01 36.82 15.38
C ARG A 335 -8.94 37.75 14.82
N ALA A 336 -8.07 38.30 15.68
CA ALA A 336 -7.00 39.21 15.27
C ALA A 336 -5.99 38.54 14.32
N ALA A 337 -5.64 37.28 14.57
CA ALA A 337 -4.77 36.50 13.69
C ALA A 337 -5.41 36.27 12.32
N ALA A 338 -6.70 35.95 12.27
CA ALA A 338 -7.42 35.75 11.01
C ALA A 338 -7.52 37.05 10.19
N GLU A 339 -7.79 38.20 10.82
CA GLU A 339 -7.75 39.50 10.16
C GLU A 339 -6.37 39.79 9.54
N GLN A 340 -5.30 39.50 10.29
CA GLN A 340 -3.95 39.69 9.77
C GLN A 340 -3.66 38.75 8.60
N GLY A 341 -4.12 37.51 8.69
CA GLY A 341 -4.00 36.53 7.62
C GLY A 341 -4.71 36.96 6.33
N LEU A 342 -5.92 37.53 6.44
CA LEU A 342 -6.65 38.11 5.31
C LEU A 342 -5.86 39.20 4.60
N ARG A 343 -5.26 40.13 5.35
CA ARG A 343 -4.41 41.19 4.77
C ARG A 343 -3.23 40.59 4.03
N THR A 344 -2.55 39.62 4.66
CA THR A 344 -1.34 39.00 4.11
C THR A 344 -1.62 38.17 2.85
N ILE A 345 -2.72 37.43 2.78
CA ILE A 345 -3.08 36.65 1.58
C ILE A 345 -3.66 37.55 0.48
N GLY A 346 -4.39 38.61 0.86
CA GLY A 346 -5.06 39.52 -0.07
C GLY A 346 -4.17 40.59 -0.72
N GLU A 347 -2.94 40.79 -0.24
CA GLU A 347 -1.97 41.70 -0.86
C GLU A 347 -1.55 41.20 -2.26
N PRO A 348 -1.73 42.00 -3.34
CA PRO A 348 -1.24 41.66 -4.67
C PRO A 348 0.30 41.61 -4.69
N ARG A 349 0.87 40.73 -5.51
CA ARG A 349 2.32 40.63 -5.73
C ARG A 349 2.94 41.86 -6.37
#